data_AF-A0A098BZS0-F1
#
_entry.id   AF-A0A098BZS0-F1
#
_cell.length_a   1.000
_cell.length_b   1.000
_cell.length_c   1.000
_cell.angle_alpha   90.00
_cell.angle_beta   90.00
_cell.angle_gamma   90.00
#
_symmetry.space_group_name_H-M   'P 1'
#
loop_
_entity.id
_entity.type
_entity.pdbx_description
1 polymer ?
#
loop_
_entity_poly.entity_id
_entity_poly.type
_entity_poly.pdbx_seq_one_letter_code
_entity_poly.pdbx_strand_id
1 'polypeptide(L)'
;MKYFISRRCGDKHTDYQTEDMLRKLVEGHFCILKVGPWLTYAYREALLSLEAMEVELLGADDPNLSRLSEILEKTMINEPKYWEPYYHGDDKQKAFKRKYSFSDRVRYYWPVKDIEEAKKRLFNNLSEIEIPLSLLSQYMPAQFYQVCKGSIKANPTDLVHSHINTVTGIYSRACGLSD
;
A
#
# COMPACT_ATOMS: atom_id res chain seq x y z
N MET A 1 12.32 0.44 29.57
CA MET A 1 11.16 1.12 30.18
C MET A 1 11.42 2.63 30.16
N LYS A 2 10.97 3.33 29.12
CA LYS A 2 10.81 4.80 29.05
C LYS A 2 10.12 5.16 27.72
N TYR A 3 8.81 4.97 27.69
CA TYR A 3 7.92 5.73 26.81
C TYR A 3 6.82 6.30 27.69
N PHE A 4 7.10 7.45 28.27
CA PHE A 4 6.09 8.34 28.83
C PHE A 4 6.34 9.69 28.19
N ILE A 5 5.55 10.03 27.18
CA ILE A 5 5.32 11.41 26.80
C ILE A 5 3.82 11.61 26.80
N SER A 6 3.36 12.24 27.87
CA SER A 6 2.01 12.77 28.02
C SER A 6 1.96 14.16 27.40
N ARG A 7 0.94 14.43 26.55
CA ARG A 7 -0.11 15.45 26.77
C ARG A 7 -0.95 15.65 25.49
N ARG A 8 -2.21 15.21 25.56
CA ARG A 8 -3.42 15.66 24.82
C ARG A 8 -3.39 15.55 23.28
N CYS A 9 -4.20 14.63 22.76
CA CYS A 9 -4.65 14.48 21.37
C CYS A 9 -3.56 14.61 20.28
N GLY A 10 -3.01 13.47 19.88
CA GLY A 10 -2.29 13.33 18.61
C GLY A 10 -0.98 12.58 18.74
N ASP A 11 -1.04 11.27 19.00
CA ASP A 11 0.15 10.43 18.85
C ASP A 11 0.61 10.46 17.39
N LYS A 12 1.92 10.69 17.21
CA LYS A 12 2.54 10.88 15.90
C LYS A 12 2.79 9.58 15.12
N HIS A 13 2.56 8.42 15.72
CA HIS A 13 2.96 7.13 15.14
C HIS A 13 1.99 6.00 15.51
N THR A 14 0.74 6.10 15.05
CA THR A 14 -0.20 4.97 15.19
C THR A 14 -0.12 3.99 14.02
N ASP A 15 0.55 4.38 12.92
CA ASP A 15 0.78 3.50 11.76
C ASP A 15 1.44 2.18 12.18
N TYR A 16 1.00 1.09 11.54
CA TYR A 16 1.50 -0.28 11.69
C TYR A 16 1.32 -0.92 13.08
N GLN A 17 0.57 -0.29 13.98
CA GLN A 17 0.19 -0.88 15.26
C GLN A 17 -0.85 -1.99 15.05
N THR A 18 -0.83 -3.01 15.91
CA THR A 18 -1.88 -4.03 15.89
C THR A 18 -3.21 -3.44 16.34
N GLU A 19 -4.32 -4.07 15.93
CA GLU A 19 -5.67 -3.64 16.34
C GLU A 19 -5.80 -3.57 17.87
N ASP A 20 -5.25 -4.54 18.61
CA ASP A 20 -5.28 -4.54 20.07
C ASP A 20 -4.47 -3.40 20.70
N MET A 21 -3.33 -3.02 20.08
CA MET A 21 -2.54 -1.88 20.55
C MET A 21 -3.28 -0.56 20.31
N LEU A 22 -3.94 -0.42 19.16
CA LEU A 22 -4.79 0.73 18.87
C LEU A 22 -5.99 0.80 19.82
N ARG A 23 -6.64 -0.33 20.12
CA ARG A 23 -7.74 -0.40 21.10
C ARG A 23 -7.28 0.06 22.48
N LYS A 24 -6.11 -0.40 22.94
CA LYS A 24 -5.51 0.05 24.21
C LYS A 24 -5.24 1.55 24.25
N LEU A 25 -4.88 2.18 23.12
CA LEU A 25 -4.77 3.63 23.05
C LEU A 25 -6.15 4.29 23.25
N VAL A 26 -7.19 3.79 22.59
CA VAL A 26 -8.56 4.32 22.74
C VAL A 26 -9.05 4.18 24.19
N GLU A 27 -8.87 3.00 24.81
CA GLU A 27 -9.17 2.72 26.22
C GLU A 27 -8.37 3.64 27.16
N GLY A 28 -7.12 3.95 26.80
CA GLY A 28 -6.26 4.92 27.46
C GLY A 28 -6.61 6.40 27.20
N HIS A 29 -7.79 6.68 26.64
CA HIS A 29 -8.32 8.01 26.31
C HIS A 29 -7.50 8.79 25.26
N PHE A 30 -6.86 8.09 24.33
CA PHE A 30 -6.32 8.70 23.11
C PHE A 30 -7.42 8.79 22.04
N CYS A 31 -8.16 9.90 22.06
CA CYS A 31 -9.37 10.07 21.24
C CYS A 31 -9.14 10.28 19.74
N ILE A 32 -7.90 10.51 19.29
CA ILE A 32 -7.57 10.74 17.88
C ILE A 32 -6.36 9.88 17.50
N LEU A 33 -6.61 8.88 16.65
CA LEU A 33 -5.58 8.02 16.07
C LEU A 33 -5.24 8.53 14.67
N LYS A 34 -3.99 8.97 14.45
CA LYS A 34 -3.53 9.51 13.16
C LYS A 34 -2.84 8.42 12.34
N VAL A 35 -3.38 8.16 11.15
CA VAL A 35 -2.80 7.24 10.16
C VAL A 35 -2.40 8.03 8.90
N GLY A 36 -1.27 7.67 8.30
CA GLY A 36 -0.80 8.31 7.07
C GLY A 36 0.03 7.35 6.23
N PRO A 37 1.33 7.15 6.52
CA PRO A 37 2.20 6.24 5.78
C PRO A 37 1.61 4.85 5.55
N TRP A 38 0.85 4.28 6.49
CA TRP A 38 0.27 2.95 6.32
C TRP A 38 -0.78 2.90 5.21
N LEU A 39 -1.54 3.97 4.99
CA LEU A 39 -2.52 4.02 3.89
C LEU A 39 -1.82 4.02 2.52
N THR A 40 -0.76 4.83 2.38
CA THR A 40 0.00 4.89 1.12
C THR A 40 0.91 3.67 0.92
N TYR A 41 1.32 3.02 2.01
CA TYR A 41 1.99 1.72 1.98
C TYR A 41 1.07 0.63 1.47
N ALA A 42 -0.17 0.53 1.99
CA ALA A 42 -1.18 -0.39 1.49
C ALA A 42 -1.53 -0.10 0.03
N TYR A 43 -1.63 1.16 -0.37
CA TYR A 43 -1.79 1.53 -1.78
C TYR A 43 -0.64 1.00 -2.65
N ARG A 44 0.61 1.16 -2.21
CA ARG A 44 1.79 0.59 -2.90
C ARG A 44 1.71 -0.94 -3.01
N GLU A 45 1.36 -1.63 -1.92
CA GLU A 45 1.22 -3.09 -1.92
C GLU A 45 0.17 -3.56 -2.93
N ALA A 46 -0.97 -2.87 -3.01
CA ALA A 46 -2.00 -3.17 -3.99
C ALA A 46 -1.46 -3.00 -5.42
N LEU A 47 -0.80 -1.88 -5.72
CA LEU A 47 -0.26 -1.61 -7.05
C LEU A 47 0.81 -2.62 -7.47
N LEU A 48 1.70 -3.02 -6.57
CA LEU A 48 2.72 -4.03 -6.85
C LEU A 48 2.10 -5.43 -7.04
N SER A 49 1.01 -5.73 -6.32
CA SER A 49 0.26 -6.97 -6.48
C SER A 49 -0.48 -6.99 -7.83
N LEU A 50 -1.08 -5.87 -8.23
CA LEU A 50 -1.67 -5.70 -9.55
C LEU A 50 -0.62 -5.86 -10.67
N GLU A 51 0.53 -5.22 -10.55
CA GLU A 51 1.62 -5.36 -11.54
C GLU A 51 2.10 -6.81 -11.66
N ALA A 52 2.22 -7.53 -10.53
CA ALA A 52 2.57 -8.96 -10.58
C ALA A 52 1.51 -9.78 -11.34
N MET A 53 0.22 -9.51 -11.12
CA MET A 53 -0.85 -10.15 -11.87
C MET A 53 -0.85 -9.77 -13.36
N GLU A 54 -0.56 -8.51 -13.68
CA GLU A 54 -0.42 -8.04 -15.07
C GLU A 54 0.65 -8.83 -15.83
N VAL A 55 1.80 -9.07 -15.19
CA VAL A 55 2.90 -9.86 -15.77
C VAL A 55 2.49 -11.30 -16.02
N GLU A 56 1.78 -11.94 -15.10
CA GLU A 56 1.31 -13.33 -15.28
C GLU A 56 0.23 -13.43 -16.38
N LEU A 57 -0.58 -12.38 -16.57
CA LEU A 57 -1.68 -12.38 -17.54
C LEU A 57 -1.23 -12.06 -18.96
N LEU A 58 -0.31 -11.10 -19.13
CA LEU A 58 0.19 -10.68 -20.43
C LEU A 58 1.45 -11.43 -20.86
N GLY A 59 2.22 -11.93 -19.90
CA GLY A 59 3.55 -12.50 -20.11
C GLY A 59 4.67 -11.48 -19.90
N ALA A 60 5.80 -11.94 -19.38
CA ALA A 60 6.92 -11.08 -18.96
C ALA A 60 7.57 -10.27 -20.08
N ASP A 61 7.46 -10.73 -21.33
CA ASP A 61 8.03 -10.08 -22.51
C ASP A 61 7.02 -9.19 -23.26
N ASP A 62 5.78 -9.04 -22.76
CA ASP A 62 4.76 -8.23 -23.43
C ASP A 62 5.15 -6.74 -23.44
N PRO A 63 5.13 -6.07 -24.60
CA PRO A 63 5.51 -4.65 -24.72
C PRO A 63 4.51 -3.69 -24.05
N ASN A 64 3.29 -4.14 -23.78
CA ASN A 64 2.22 -3.36 -23.16
C ASN A 64 2.23 -3.41 -21.63
N LEU A 65 3.17 -4.12 -20.99
CA LEU A 65 3.31 -4.09 -19.54
C LEU A 65 3.47 -2.66 -19.01
N SER A 66 2.86 -2.37 -17.86
CA SER A 66 2.99 -1.08 -17.18
C SER A 66 4.41 -0.77 -16.74
N ARG A 67 5.15 -1.81 -16.28
CA ARG A 67 6.49 -1.70 -15.69
C ARG A 67 6.52 -0.67 -14.57
N LEU A 68 5.42 -0.53 -13.83
CA LEU A 68 5.23 0.45 -12.78
C LEU A 68 6.36 0.46 -11.76
N SER A 69 6.78 -0.71 -11.25
CA SER A 69 7.85 -0.77 -10.25
C SER A 69 9.22 -0.43 -10.81
N GLU A 70 9.48 -0.75 -12.08
CA GLU A 70 10.72 -0.39 -12.78
C GLU A 70 10.82 1.13 -12.96
N ILE A 71 9.73 1.75 -13.44
CA ILE A 71 9.64 3.20 -13.62
C ILE A 71 9.77 3.91 -12.27
N LEU A 72 9.06 3.42 -11.25
CA LEU A 72 9.12 3.96 -9.89
C LEU A 72 10.55 3.92 -9.32
N GLU A 73 11.25 2.79 -9.46
CA GLU A 73 12.63 2.65 -8.99
C GLU A 73 13.57 3.60 -9.74
N LYS A 74 13.46 3.68 -11.07
CA LYS A 74 14.25 4.62 -11.90
C LYS A 74 14.02 6.07 -11.47
N THR A 75 12.77 6.48 -11.29
CA THR A 75 12.43 7.84 -10.84
C THR A 75 13.00 8.11 -9.45
N MET A 76 12.88 7.16 -8.51
CA MET A 76 13.42 7.33 -7.17
C MET A 76 14.95 7.43 -7.16
N ILE A 77 15.66 6.67 -8.00
CA ILE A 77 17.12 6.79 -8.15
C ILE A 77 17.49 8.16 -8.72
N ASN A 78 16.79 8.63 -9.75
CA ASN A 78 17.07 9.90 -10.42
C ASN A 78 16.74 11.13 -9.56
N GLU A 79 15.74 11.03 -8.68
CA GLU A 79 15.32 12.11 -7.79
C GLU A 79 15.40 11.69 -6.31
N PRO A 80 16.59 11.54 -5.72
CA PRO A 80 16.76 10.92 -4.40
C PRO A 80 16.28 11.77 -3.21
N LYS A 81 15.97 13.05 -3.44
CA LYS A 81 15.68 14.08 -2.43
C LYS A 81 14.66 13.67 -1.34
N TYR A 82 13.66 12.85 -1.68
CA TYR A 82 12.63 12.47 -0.72
C TYR A 82 13.01 11.28 0.16
N TRP A 83 13.97 10.44 -0.23
CA TRP A 83 14.30 9.22 0.51
C TRP A 83 15.74 9.14 1.00
N GLU A 84 16.69 9.81 0.33
CA GLU A 84 18.12 9.71 0.64
C GLU A 84 18.47 10.09 2.09
N PRO A 85 17.88 11.14 2.70
CA PRO A 85 18.12 11.45 4.11
C PRO A 85 17.64 10.37 5.09
N TYR A 86 16.78 9.44 4.65
CA TYR A 86 16.11 8.44 5.49
C TYR A 86 16.67 7.02 5.29
N TYR A 87 17.17 6.70 4.09
CA TYR A 87 17.62 5.35 3.75
C TYR A 87 19.16 5.28 3.70
N HIS A 88 19.74 4.85 4.81
CA HIS A 88 21.17 4.55 4.92
C HIS A 88 21.49 3.08 4.61
N GLY A 89 22.76 2.79 4.29
CA GLY A 89 23.24 1.45 3.97
C GLY A 89 23.89 1.38 2.59
N ASP A 90 24.23 0.15 2.18
CA ASP A 90 24.69 -0.14 0.82
C ASP A 90 23.56 -0.03 -0.22
N ASP A 91 23.90 -0.17 -1.50
CA ASP A 91 22.94 0.00 -2.59
C ASP A 91 21.81 -1.03 -2.59
N LYS A 92 22.10 -2.28 -2.16
CA LYS A 92 21.07 -3.33 -2.05
C LYS A 92 20.10 -3.01 -0.91
N GLN A 93 20.61 -2.55 0.23
CA GLN A 93 19.81 -2.10 1.36
C GLN A 93 18.95 -0.88 1.01
N LYS A 94 19.51 0.08 0.26
CA LYS A 94 18.76 1.25 -0.22
C LYS A 94 17.67 0.85 -1.21
N ALA A 95 17.96 -0.04 -2.16
CA ALA A 95 16.97 -0.57 -3.11
C ALA A 95 15.82 -1.28 -2.38
N PHE A 96 16.15 -2.14 -1.40
CA PHE A 96 15.15 -2.77 -0.54
C PHE A 96 14.28 -1.72 0.19
N LYS A 97 14.89 -0.68 0.76
CA LYS A 97 14.15 0.37 1.49
C LYS A 97 13.27 1.22 0.57
N ARG A 98 13.70 1.53 -0.66
CA ARG A 98 12.88 2.23 -1.65
C ARG A 98 11.58 1.48 -1.93
N LYS A 99 11.66 0.15 -2.02
CA LYS A 99 10.50 -0.68 -2.33
C LYS A 99 9.66 -1.08 -1.12
N TYR A 100 10.26 -1.32 0.06
CA TYR A 100 9.56 -2.01 1.17
C TYR A 100 9.60 -1.31 2.53
N SER A 101 10.32 -0.19 2.70
CA SER A 101 10.42 0.47 4.01
C SER A 101 9.09 1.04 4.49
N PHE A 102 8.76 0.84 5.78
CA PHE A 102 7.59 1.42 6.45
C PHE A 102 7.61 2.96 6.55
N SER A 103 8.77 3.60 6.33
CA SER A 103 8.83 5.06 6.19
C SER A 103 8.06 5.56 4.97
N ASP A 104 7.78 4.67 4.01
CA ASP A 104 6.94 4.87 2.84
C ASP A 104 7.28 6.14 2.05
N ARG A 105 8.58 6.39 1.83
CA ARG A 105 9.05 7.61 1.14
C ARG A 105 8.66 7.62 -0.34
N VAL A 106 8.25 6.48 -0.88
CA VAL A 106 7.71 6.35 -2.23
C VAL A 106 6.43 7.16 -2.45
N ARG A 107 5.67 7.48 -1.39
CA ARG A 107 4.42 8.26 -1.50
C ARG A 107 4.56 9.63 -2.16
N TYR A 108 5.76 10.22 -2.12
CA TYR A 108 6.04 11.51 -2.74
C TYR A 108 6.21 11.43 -4.26
N TYR A 109 6.36 10.22 -4.81
CA TYR A 109 6.61 9.99 -6.23
C TYR A 109 5.35 9.61 -7.01
N TRP A 110 4.25 9.22 -6.34
CA TRP A 110 3.00 8.88 -7.03
C TRP A 110 2.49 9.97 -7.99
N PRO A 111 2.58 11.28 -7.69
CA PRO A 111 2.13 12.32 -8.61
C PRO A 111 3.05 12.58 -9.81
N VAL A 112 4.21 11.92 -9.91
CA VAL A 112 5.14 12.11 -11.04
C VAL A 112 4.49 11.55 -12.31
N LYS A 113 4.57 12.33 -13.39
CA LYS A 113 3.88 12.05 -14.66
C LYS A 113 4.12 10.63 -15.18
N ASP A 114 5.38 10.20 -15.28
CA ASP A 114 5.72 8.88 -15.83
C ASP A 114 5.16 7.73 -14.97
N ILE A 115 5.09 7.92 -13.65
CA ILE A 115 4.51 6.95 -12.71
C ILE A 115 2.98 6.93 -12.84
N GLU A 116 2.34 8.09 -12.98
CA GLU A 116 0.90 8.18 -13.25
C GLU A 116 0.53 7.53 -14.59
N GLU A 117 1.35 7.69 -15.63
CA GLU A 117 1.15 7.05 -16.94
C GLU A 117 1.30 5.53 -16.85
N ALA A 118 2.33 5.04 -16.16
CA ALA A 118 2.51 3.62 -15.89
C ALA A 118 1.31 3.02 -15.12
N LYS A 119 0.85 3.71 -14.07
CA LYS A 119 -0.33 3.31 -13.30
C LYS A 119 -1.58 3.27 -14.17
N LYS A 120 -1.81 4.26 -15.04
CA LYS A 120 -2.96 4.25 -15.95
C LYS A 120 -2.91 3.05 -16.90
N ARG A 121 -1.73 2.74 -17.45
CA ARG A 121 -1.53 1.56 -18.29
C ARG A 121 -1.86 0.27 -17.52
N LEU A 122 -1.35 0.12 -16.31
CA LEU A 122 -1.64 -1.01 -15.42
C LEU A 122 -3.15 -1.20 -15.23
N PHE A 123 -3.86 -0.12 -14.90
CA PHE A 123 -5.30 -0.16 -14.67
C PHE A 123 -6.08 -0.49 -15.94
N ASN A 124 -5.70 0.06 -17.08
CA ASN A 124 -6.36 -0.23 -18.35
C ASN A 124 -6.19 -1.71 -18.73
N ASN A 125 -4.95 -2.22 -18.69
CA ASN A 125 -4.65 -3.62 -19.00
C ASN A 125 -5.47 -4.59 -18.14
N LEU A 126 -5.52 -4.35 -16.83
CA LEU A 126 -6.27 -5.20 -15.89
C LEU A 126 -7.78 -4.95 -15.88
N SER A 127 -8.27 -3.90 -16.55
CA SER A 127 -9.72 -3.68 -16.73
C SER A 127 -10.27 -4.38 -17.97
N GLU A 128 -9.39 -4.70 -18.93
CA GLU A 128 -9.76 -5.40 -20.18
C GLU A 128 -9.66 -6.92 -20.06
N ILE A 129 -9.00 -7.43 -19.01
CA ILE A 129 -8.77 -8.86 -18.79
C ILE A 129 -9.45 -9.29 -17.50
N GLU A 130 -10.16 -10.42 -17.54
CA GLU A 130 -10.70 -11.04 -16.34
C GLU A 130 -9.56 -11.63 -15.49
N ILE A 131 -9.43 -11.17 -14.24
CA ILE A 131 -8.43 -11.68 -13.30
C ILE A 131 -8.91 -13.04 -12.75
N PRO A 132 -8.19 -14.16 -13.01
CA PRO A 132 -8.55 -15.46 -12.45
C PRO A 132 -8.53 -15.44 -10.92
N LEU A 133 -9.54 -16.04 -10.30
CA LEU A 133 -9.67 -16.04 -8.84
C LEU A 133 -8.49 -16.70 -8.10
N SER A 134 -7.86 -17.71 -8.70
CA SER A 134 -6.65 -18.33 -8.15
C SER A 134 -5.47 -17.35 -8.13
N LEU A 135 -5.31 -16.55 -9.18
CA LEU A 135 -4.30 -15.51 -9.28
C LEU A 135 -4.57 -14.40 -8.26
N LEU A 136 -5.82 -13.97 -8.15
CA LEU A 136 -6.22 -13.01 -7.11
C LEU A 136 -5.95 -13.54 -5.71
N SER A 137 -6.24 -14.81 -5.43
CA SER A 137 -5.94 -15.44 -4.13
C SER A 137 -4.43 -15.48 -3.83
N GLN A 138 -3.58 -15.61 -4.84
CA GLN A 138 -2.12 -15.64 -4.68
C GLN A 138 -1.57 -14.28 -4.26
N TYR A 139 -2.04 -13.18 -4.87
CA TYR A 139 -1.46 -11.84 -4.67
C TYR A 139 -2.27 -10.95 -3.72
N MET A 140 -3.58 -11.14 -3.62
CA MET A 140 -4.47 -10.35 -2.76
C MET A 140 -5.49 -11.25 -2.02
N PRO A 141 -5.04 -12.13 -1.11
CA PRO A 141 -5.88 -13.15 -0.49
C PRO A 141 -7.08 -12.60 0.29
N ALA A 142 -6.94 -11.46 0.97
CA ALA A 142 -8.04 -10.82 1.67
C ALA A 142 -9.12 -10.32 0.70
N GLN A 143 -8.72 -9.73 -0.42
CA GLN A 143 -9.59 -9.24 -1.47
C GLN A 143 -10.28 -10.39 -2.22
N PHE A 144 -9.58 -11.51 -2.44
CA PHE A 144 -10.18 -12.73 -3.00
C PHE A 144 -11.44 -13.16 -2.23
N TYR A 145 -11.38 -13.24 -0.90
CA TYR A 145 -12.56 -13.59 -0.09
C TYR A 145 -13.70 -12.57 -0.23
N GLN A 146 -13.39 -11.29 -0.40
CA GLN A 146 -14.39 -10.24 -0.61
C GLN A 146 -15.06 -10.36 -1.99
N VAL A 147 -14.28 -10.67 -3.03
CA VAL A 147 -14.81 -10.96 -4.38
C VAL A 147 -15.72 -12.19 -4.35
N CYS A 148 -15.30 -13.28 -3.70
CA CYS A 148 -16.14 -14.48 -3.57
C CYS A 148 -17.45 -14.23 -2.83
N LYS A 149 -17.46 -13.29 -1.87
CA LYS A 149 -18.67 -12.86 -1.17
C LYS A 149 -19.53 -11.87 -1.96
N GLY A 150 -19.05 -11.40 -3.12
CA GLY A 150 -19.71 -10.38 -3.93
C GLY A 150 -19.69 -8.98 -3.32
N SER A 151 -18.85 -8.72 -2.31
CA SER A 151 -18.78 -7.41 -1.64
C SER A 151 -17.94 -6.39 -2.42
N ILE A 152 -17.04 -6.86 -3.30
CA ILE A 152 -16.28 -6.05 -4.26
C ILE A 152 -16.20 -6.78 -5.61
N LYS A 153 -15.87 -6.07 -6.69
CA LYS A 153 -15.57 -6.68 -7.99
C LYS A 153 -14.05 -6.91 -8.13
N ALA A 154 -13.66 -7.90 -8.92
CA ALA A 154 -12.26 -8.16 -9.27
C ALA A 154 -11.74 -7.21 -10.38
N ASN A 155 -11.90 -5.89 -10.18
CA ASN A 155 -11.32 -4.87 -11.05
C ASN A 155 -10.24 -4.08 -10.27
N PRO A 156 -9.23 -3.50 -10.96
CA PRO A 156 -8.08 -2.89 -10.28
C PRO A 156 -8.46 -1.78 -9.29
N THR A 157 -9.45 -0.96 -9.59
CA THR A 157 -9.90 0.14 -8.72
C THR A 157 -10.49 -0.39 -7.41
N ASP A 158 -11.43 -1.34 -7.49
CA ASP A 158 -12.09 -1.91 -6.31
C ASP A 158 -11.11 -2.70 -5.45
N LEU A 159 -10.17 -3.42 -6.08
CA LEU A 159 -9.12 -4.16 -5.39
C LEU A 159 -8.18 -3.22 -4.60
N VAL A 160 -7.75 -2.11 -5.21
CA VAL A 160 -6.90 -1.12 -4.54
C VAL A 160 -7.63 -0.44 -3.39
N HIS A 161 -8.88 -0.01 -3.61
CA HIS A 161 -9.68 0.58 -2.54
C HIS A 161 -9.92 -0.39 -1.39
N SER A 162 -10.25 -1.65 -1.67
CA SER A 162 -10.40 -2.70 -0.66
C SER A 162 -9.11 -2.93 0.13
N HIS A 163 -7.96 -2.91 -0.52
CA HIS A 163 -6.68 -3.11 0.16
C HIS A 163 -6.36 -1.96 1.12
N ILE A 164 -6.59 -0.71 0.71
CA ILE A 164 -6.50 0.46 1.61
C ILE A 164 -7.52 0.34 2.75
N ASN A 165 -8.75 -0.11 2.46
CA ASN A 165 -9.80 -0.29 3.45
C ASN A 165 -9.47 -1.37 4.49
N THR A 166 -8.55 -2.29 4.19
CA THR A 166 -8.05 -3.24 5.18
C THR A 166 -7.35 -2.50 6.34
N VAL A 167 -6.61 -1.43 6.03
CA VAL A 167 -5.97 -0.58 7.05
C VAL A 167 -7.02 0.26 7.77
N THR A 168 -7.91 0.95 7.06
CA THR A 168 -8.93 1.79 7.72
C THR A 168 -9.87 0.97 8.60
N GLY A 169 -10.18 -0.28 8.21
CA GLY A 169 -10.97 -1.22 9.00
C GLY A 169 -10.32 -1.56 10.35
N ILE A 170 -8.98 -1.69 10.41
CA ILE A 170 -8.26 -1.89 11.67
C ILE A 170 -8.51 -0.73 12.63
N TYR A 171 -8.40 0.51 12.15
CA TYR A 171 -8.67 1.71 12.95
C TYR A 171 -10.14 1.83 13.35
N SER A 172 -11.05 1.53 12.43
CA SER A 172 -12.49 1.54 12.67
C SER A 172 -12.86 0.61 13.83
N ARG A 173 -12.43 -0.64 13.76
CA ARG A 173 -12.67 -1.64 14.81
C ARG A 173 -11.97 -1.31 16.12
N ALA A 174 -10.75 -0.78 16.08
CA ALA A 174 -10.06 -0.30 17.28
C ALA A 174 -10.81 0.84 17.99
N CYS A 175 -11.49 1.70 17.22
CA CYS A 175 -12.33 2.79 17.71
C CYS A 175 -13.76 2.34 18.10
N GLY A 176 -14.08 1.04 18.03
CA GLY A 176 -15.40 0.52 18.43
C GLY A 176 -16.50 0.66 17.39
N LEU A 177 -16.17 1.01 16.14
CA LEU A 177 -17.09 0.90 15.02
C LEU A 177 -17.05 -0.55 14.51
N SER A 178 -18.16 -1.28 14.66
CA SER A 178 -18.33 -2.61 14.06
C SER A 178 -18.46 -2.52 12.54
N ASP A 179 -17.92 -3.52 11.84
CA ASP A 179 -17.97 -3.67 10.37
C ASP A 179 -19.42 -3.64 9.82
#